data_AF-A0A2U1NUW0-F1
#
_entry.id   AF-A0A2U1NUW0-F1
#
_cell.length_a   1.000
_cell.length_b   1.000
_cell.length_c   1.000
_cell.angle_alpha   90.00
_cell.angle_beta   90.00
_cell.angle_gamma   90.00
#
_symmetry.space_group_name_H-M   'P 1'
#
loop_
_entity.id
_entity.type
_entity.pdbx_description
1 polymer ?
#
loop_
_entity_poly.entity_id
_entity_poly.type
_entity_poly.pdbx_seq_one_letter_code
_entity_poly.pdbx_strand_id
1 'polypeptide(L)'
;MDLENRIRQLKLQCLAETELRVSQEDSSIRKHSEEMEKVNKSLGGTRTQISELDAELAQLNKTLSDENRGEEDIKVSIKELSSRLGFVLAELGPFEKRLQTHQANLDTACYRKKRLSEKVPSTDIIKRIEAETDETISLENKEIDNLTQESKQLHGQVNDFQNKLKSGAVDLEQQRLKISIIKRDIRLCELKLTQAKSDEQSCLSQLKSVTEMLETARQNREELLKWKESTFDLRTFYSKGVGIAKVLRNHFS
;
A
#
# COMPACT_ATOMS: atom_id res chain seq x y z
N MET A 1 54.17 54.01 -42.57
CA MET A 1 52.88 53.32 -42.39
C MET A 1 52.02 54.22 -41.54
N ASP A 2 50.88 54.65 -42.06
CA ASP A 2 50.02 55.70 -41.48
C ASP A 2 49.38 55.24 -40.16
N LEU A 3 49.38 56.10 -39.13
CA LEU A 3 48.80 55.82 -37.80
C LEU A 3 47.30 55.46 -37.91
N GLU A 4 46.60 56.07 -38.86
CA GLU A 4 45.19 55.78 -39.14
C GLU A 4 44.98 54.33 -39.58
N ASN A 5 45.89 53.79 -40.39
CA ASN A 5 45.84 52.39 -40.81
C ASN A 5 46.06 51.43 -39.64
N ARG A 6 46.97 51.76 -38.70
CA ARG A 6 47.22 50.93 -37.51
C ARG A 6 46.01 50.93 -36.57
N ILE A 7 45.41 52.10 -36.33
CA ILE A 7 44.18 52.24 -35.52
C ILE A 7 43.02 51.44 -36.17
N ARG A 8 42.88 51.52 -37.50
CA ARG A 8 41.88 50.77 -38.24
C ARG A 8 42.07 49.26 -38.10
N GLN A 9 43.31 48.77 -38.22
CA GLN A 9 43.63 47.35 -38.04
C GLN A 9 43.31 46.85 -36.63
N LEU A 10 43.71 47.59 -35.59
CA LEU A 10 43.43 47.23 -34.21
C LEU A 10 41.92 47.18 -33.92
N LYS A 11 41.14 48.12 -34.46
CA LYS A 11 39.67 48.11 -34.32
C LYS A 11 39.04 46.88 -34.97
N LEU A 12 39.48 46.52 -36.17
CA LEU A 12 38.98 45.32 -36.86
C LEU A 12 39.32 44.04 -36.09
N GLN A 13 40.51 43.98 -35.50
CA GLN A 13 40.93 42.85 -34.68
C GLN A 13 40.09 42.73 -33.40
N CYS A 14 39.93 43.82 -32.64
CA CYS A 14 39.10 43.85 -31.44
C CYS A 14 37.62 43.50 -31.72
N LEU A 15 37.10 43.94 -32.88
CA LEU A 15 35.75 43.60 -33.32
C LEU A 15 35.63 42.10 -33.59
N ALA A 16 36.56 41.54 -34.36
CA ALA A 16 36.57 40.11 -34.69
C ALA A 16 36.69 39.23 -33.44
N GLU A 17 37.55 39.62 -32.48
CA GLU A 17 37.70 38.93 -31.19
C GLU A 17 36.38 38.96 -30.38
N THR A 18 35.67 40.08 -30.41
CA THR A 18 34.39 40.21 -29.68
C THR A 18 33.28 39.42 -30.36
N GLU A 19 33.23 39.41 -31.69
CA GLU A 19 32.28 38.59 -32.45
C GLU A 19 32.49 37.10 -32.23
N LEU A 20 33.75 36.68 -32.10
CA LEU A 20 34.09 35.31 -31.73
C LEU A 20 33.58 34.97 -30.32
N ARG A 21 33.82 35.85 -29.34
CA ARG A 21 33.34 35.64 -27.95
C ARG A 21 31.82 35.65 -27.85
N VAL A 22 31.13 36.55 -28.56
CA VAL A 22 29.66 36.54 -28.63
C VAL A 22 29.15 35.22 -29.21
N SER A 23 29.78 34.73 -30.29
CA SER A 23 29.42 33.44 -30.89
C SER A 23 29.66 32.26 -29.94
N GLN A 24 30.70 32.32 -29.11
CA GLN A 24 30.96 31.32 -28.07
C GLN A 24 29.87 31.35 -26.98
N GLU A 25 29.49 32.53 -26.50
CA GLU A 25 28.39 32.66 -25.53
C GLU A 25 27.04 32.23 -26.12
N ASP A 26 26.75 32.54 -27.39
CA ASP A 26 25.55 32.05 -28.09
C ASP A 26 25.53 30.51 -28.14
N SER A 27 26.68 29.87 -28.36
CA SER A 27 26.81 28.41 -28.31
C SER A 27 26.57 27.87 -26.90
N SER A 28 27.12 28.50 -25.86
CA SER A 28 26.92 28.12 -24.46
C SER A 28 25.44 28.25 -24.05
N ILE A 29 24.79 29.35 -24.42
CA ILE A 29 23.36 29.58 -24.19
C ILE A 29 22.52 28.48 -24.84
N ARG A 30 22.82 28.12 -26.10
CA ARG A 30 22.11 27.04 -26.79
C ARG A 30 22.28 25.70 -26.05
N LYS A 31 23.52 25.35 -25.69
CA LYS A 31 23.83 24.11 -24.98
C LYS A 31 23.09 24.02 -23.64
N HIS A 32 23.16 25.06 -22.81
CA HIS A 32 22.48 25.07 -21.52
C HIS A 32 20.95 25.07 -21.65
N SER A 33 20.41 25.71 -22.71
CA SER A 33 18.97 25.65 -22.99
C SER A 33 18.51 24.23 -23.32
N GLU A 34 19.28 23.49 -24.13
CA GLU A 34 19.01 22.09 -24.46
C GLU A 34 19.14 21.17 -23.22
N GLU A 35 20.14 21.40 -22.37
CA GLU A 35 20.30 20.69 -21.09
C GLU A 35 19.11 20.95 -20.15
N MET A 36 18.65 22.21 -20.06
CA MET A 36 17.50 22.61 -19.26
C MET A 36 16.22 21.89 -19.73
N GLU A 37 16.01 21.79 -21.04
CA GLU A 37 14.87 21.07 -21.61
C GLU A 37 14.91 19.58 -21.26
N LYS A 38 16.09 18.94 -21.33
CA LYS A 38 16.27 17.53 -20.94
C LYS A 38 15.95 17.31 -19.47
N VAL A 39 16.48 18.15 -18.57
CA VAL A 39 16.21 18.05 -17.12
C VAL A 39 14.72 18.27 -16.83
N ASN A 40 14.08 19.24 -17.48
CA ASN A 40 12.64 19.47 -17.33
C ASN A 40 11.80 18.27 -17.78
N LYS A 41 12.16 17.60 -18.87
CA LYS A 41 11.48 16.38 -19.32
C LYS A 41 11.62 15.26 -18.30
N SER A 42 12.83 15.03 -17.78
CA SER A 42 13.07 14.05 -16.72
C SER A 42 12.25 14.35 -15.46
N LEU A 43 12.24 15.62 -15.03
CA LEU A 43 11.45 16.08 -13.87
C LEU A 43 9.95 15.81 -14.05
N GLY A 44 9.42 16.08 -15.25
CA GLY A 44 8.02 15.79 -15.58
C GLY A 44 7.70 14.29 -15.52
N GLY A 45 8.60 13.44 -16.02
CA GLY A 45 8.50 12.00 -15.90
C GLY A 45 8.49 11.51 -14.45
N THR A 46 9.43 11.98 -13.63
CA THR A 46 9.51 11.62 -12.21
C THR A 46 8.26 12.04 -11.43
N ARG A 47 7.71 13.24 -11.69
CA ARG A 47 6.46 13.70 -11.04
C ARG A 47 5.25 12.85 -11.41
N THR A 48 5.19 12.38 -12.64
CA THR A 48 4.13 11.47 -13.11
C THR A 48 4.25 10.15 -12.35
N GLN A 49 5.46 9.59 -12.28
CA GLN A 49 5.73 8.36 -11.53
C GLN A 49 5.40 8.50 -10.03
N ILE A 50 5.73 9.61 -9.38
CA ILE A 50 5.35 9.89 -7.98
C ILE A 50 3.84 9.85 -7.82
N SER A 51 3.10 10.51 -8.72
CA SER A 51 1.63 10.57 -8.67
C SER A 51 0.99 9.19 -8.84
N GLU A 52 1.53 8.37 -9.73
CA GLU A 52 1.09 6.98 -9.94
C GLU A 52 1.35 6.11 -8.70
N LEU A 53 2.54 6.22 -8.09
CA LEU A 53 2.89 5.49 -6.87
C LEU A 53 2.05 5.92 -5.66
N ASP A 54 1.76 7.22 -5.53
CA ASP A 54 0.86 7.72 -4.47
C ASP A 54 -0.56 7.15 -4.63
N ALA A 55 -1.07 7.05 -5.86
CA ALA A 55 -2.36 6.42 -6.14
C ALA A 55 -2.36 4.91 -5.85
N GLU A 56 -1.29 4.20 -6.25
CA GLU A 56 -1.10 2.78 -5.96
C GLU A 56 -1.07 2.53 -4.44
N LEU A 57 -0.32 3.33 -3.67
CA LEU A 57 -0.29 3.25 -2.21
C LEU A 57 -1.66 3.50 -1.59
N ALA A 58 -2.42 4.48 -2.06
CA ALA A 58 -3.76 4.74 -1.56
C ALA A 58 -4.69 3.53 -1.79
N GLN A 59 -4.60 2.90 -2.96
CA GLN A 59 -5.37 1.71 -3.28
C GLN A 59 -4.95 0.51 -2.42
N LEU A 60 -3.65 0.25 -2.28
CA LEU A 60 -3.13 -0.83 -1.43
C LEU A 60 -3.54 -0.66 0.03
N ASN A 61 -3.50 0.56 0.57
CA ASN A 61 -3.95 0.85 1.93
C ASN A 61 -5.45 0.61 2.12
N LYS A 62 -6.27 0.97 1.13
CA LYS A 62 -7.70 0.65 1.15
C LYS A 62 -7.93 -0.86 1.17
N THR A 63 -7.29 -1.60 0.26
CA THR A 63 -7.37 -3.06 0.23
C THR A 63 -6.91 -3.68 1.56
N LEU A 64 -5.81 -3.19 2.14
CA LEU A 64 -5.34 -3.66 3.45
C LEU A 64 -6.39 -3.46 4.55
N SER A 65 -7.06 -2.31 4.55
CA SER A 65 -8.13 -2.01 5.50
C SER A 65 -9.32 -2.97 5.35
N ASP A 66 -9.73 -3.23 4.11
CA ASP A 66 -10.83 -4.15 3.81
C ASP A 66 -10.47 -5.59 4.22
N GLU A 67 -9.25 -6.04 3.92
CA GLU A 67 -8.78 -7.38 4.30
C GLU A 67 -8.63 -7.53 5.83
N ASN A 68 -8.18 -6.50 6.56
CA ASN A 68 -8.15 -6.52 8.02
C ASN A 68 -9.57 -6.63 8.61
N ARG A 69 -10.56 -5.98 8.00
CA ARG A 69 -11.97 -6.13 8.41
C ARG A 69 -12.45 -7.56 8.21
N GLY A 70 -12.13 -8.15 7.07
CA GLY A 70 -12.42 -9.56 6.79
C GLY A 70 -11.77 -10.51 7.82
N GLU A 71 -10.54 -10.23 8.27
CA GLU A 71 -9.90 -11.00 9.35
C GLU A 71 -10.69 -10.92 10.66
N GLU A 72 -11.18 -9.74 11.02
CA GLU A 72 -11.97 -9.55 12.24
C GLU A 72 -13.33 -10.24 12.17
N ASP A 73 -14.01 -10.17 11.03
CA ASP A 73 -15.29 -10.85 10.81
C ASP A 73 -15.16 -12.38 10.95
N ILE A 74 -14.06 -12.95 10.44
CA ILE A 74 -13.74 -14.38 10.62
C ILE A 74 -13.50 -14.70 12.11
N LYS A 75 -12.73 -13.87 12.83
CA LYS A 75 -12.48 -14.07 14.28
C LYS A 75 -13.76 -14.03 15.10
N VAL A 76 -14.66 -13.08 14.82
CA VAL A 76 -15.97 -12.99 15.47
C VAL A 76 -16.77 -14.27 15.21
N SER A 77 -16.82 -14.71 13.95
CA SER A 77 -17.52 -15.94 13.57
C SER A 77 -16.98 -17.19 14.28
N ILE A 78 -15.65 -17.33 14.37
CA ILE A 78 -14.99 -18.42 15.12
C ILE A 78 -15.35 -18.36 16.61
N LYS A 79 -15.38 -17.17 17.20
CA LYS A 79 -15.73 -16.98 18.61
C LYS A 79 -17.18 -17.39 18.89
N GLU A 80 -18.12 -16.97 18.04
CA GLU A 80 -19.52 -17.36 18.14
C GLU A 80 -19.72 -18.87 18.01
N LEU A 81 -19.06 -19.50 17.03
CA LEU A 81 -19.08 -20.96 16.85
C LEU A 81 -18.50 -21.67 18.07
N SER A 82 -17.41 -21.17 18.64
CA SER A 82 -16.80 -21.73 19.85
C SER A 82 -17.72 -21.62 21.06
N SER A 83 -18.43 -20.50 21.22
CA SER A 83 -19.44 -20.34 22.28
C SER A 83 -20.61 -21.30 22.11
N ARG A 84 -21.12 -21.46 20.88
CA ARG A 84 -22.19 -22.43 20.58
C ARG A 84 -21.74 -23.87 20.84
N LEU A 85 -20.53 -24.23 20.44
CA LEU A 85 -19.95 -25.54 20.73
C LEU A 85 -19.86 -25.77 22.25
N GLY A 86 -19.40 -24.76 23.01
CA GLY A 86 -19.35 -24.82 24.47
C GLY A 86 -20.72 -25.05 25.10
N PHE A 87 -21.77 -24.41 24.58
CA PHE A 87 -23.14 -24.62 25.03
C PHE A 87 -23.61 -26.08 24.78
N VAL A 88 -23.44 -26.59 23.57
CA VAL A 88 -23.84 -27.98 23.24
C VAL A 88 -23.06 -29.01 24.06
N LEU A 89 -21.76 -28.78 24.29
CA LEU A 89 -20.95 -29.65 25.16
C LEU A 89 -21.42 -29.61 26.62
N ALA A 90 -21.88 -28.46 27.11
CA ALA A 90 -22.43 -28.33 28.45
C ALA A 90 -23.79 -29.06 28.60
N GLU A 91 -24.59 -29.14 27.53
CA GLU A 91 -25.84 -29.91 27.53
C GLU A 91 -25.61 -31.44 27.51
N LEU A 92 -24.57 -31.91 26.80
CA LEU A 92 -24.24 -33.34 26.70
C LEU A 92 -23.99 -34.02 28.06
N GLY A 93 -23.33 -33.34 29.00
CA GLY A 93 -23.00 -33.92 30.32
C GLY A 93 -24.22 -34.31 31.17
N PRO A 94 -25.20 -33.42 31.39
CA PRO A 94 -26.46 -33.75 32.02
C PRO A 94 -27.24 -34.86 31.29
N PHE A 95 -27.22 -34.86 29.95
CA PHE A 95 -27.85 -35.90 29.14
C PHE A 95 -27.26 -37.29 29.40
N GLU A 96 -25.94 -37.42 29.38
CA GLU A 96 -25.26 -38.68 29.68
C GLU A 96 -25.58 -39.21 31.07
N LYS A 97 -25.66 -38.32 32.08
CA LYS A 97 -26.05 -38.70 33.44
C LYS A 97 -27.50 -39.20 33.52
N ARG A 98 -28.43 -38.55 32.81
CA ARG A 98 -29.83 -39.02 32.72
C ARG A 98 -29.89 -40.40 32.08
N LEU A 99 -29.20 -40.59 30.96
CA LEU A 99 -29.15 -41.89 30.27
C LEU A 99 -28.64 -43.00 31.21
N GLN A 100 -27.54 -42.76 31.93
CA GLN A 100 -27.01 -43.71 32.91
C GLN A 100 -28.00 -44.03 34.04
N THR A 101 -28.76 -43.02 34.51
CA THR A 101 -29.78 -43.20 35.56
C THR A 101 -30.92 -44.10 35.07
N HIS A 102 -31.45 -43.83 33.88
CA HIS A 102 -32.52 -44.64 33.29
C HIS A 102 -32.04 -46.06 32.95
N GLN A 103 -30.80 -46.22 32.50
CA GLN A 103 -30.18 -47.53 32.30
C GLN A 103 -30.14 -48.36 33.60
N ALA A 104 -29.72 -47.74 34.71
CA ALA A 104 -29.67 -48.40 36.02
C ALA A 104 -31.07 -48.74 36.57
N ASN A 105 -32.06 -47.88 36.33
CA ASN A 105 -33.46 -48.16 36.66
C ASN A 105 -34.00 -49.36 35.87
N LEU A 106 -33.73 -49.40 34.56
CA LEU A 106 -34.10 -50.50 33.68
C LEU A 106 -33.48 -51.82 34.17
N ASP A 107 -32.19 -51.83 34.49
CA ASP A 107 -31.49 -53.01 35.01
C ASP A 107 -32.12 -53.50 36.33
N THR A 108 -32.46 -52.56 37.22
CA THR A 108 -33.14 -52.85 38.50
C THR A 108 -34.52 -53.45 38.28
N ALA A 109 -35.31 -52.91 37.35
CA ALA A 109 -36.65 -53.41 37.01
C ALA A 109 -36.59 -54.80 36.37
N CYS A 110 -35.64 -55.01 35.44
CA CYS A 110 -35.38 -56.32 34.83
C CYS A 110 -34.98 -57.38 35.88
N TYR A 111 -34.12 -57.02 36.83
CA TYR A 111 -33.75 -57.90 37.95
C TYR A 111 -34.97 -58.25 38.83
N ARG A 112 -35.81 -57.26 39.15
CA ARG A 112 -37.05 -57.47 39.92
C ARG A 112 -37.99 -58.44 39.20
N LYS A 113 -38.20 -58.26 37.89
CA LYS A 113 -39.02 -59.15 37.05
C LYS A 113 -38.52 -60.58 37.10
N LYS A 114 -37.20 -60.79 36.94
CA LYS A 114 -36.58 -62.11 37.03
C LYS A 114 -36.87 -62.78 38.38
N ARG A 115 -36.70 -62.08 39.49
CA ARG A 115 -36.97 -62.62 40.83
C ARG A 115 -38.45 -62.96 41.06
N LEU A 116 -39.38 -62.20 40.48
CA LEU A 116 -40.81 -62.49 40.57
C LEU A 116 -41.15 -63.79 39.83
N SER A 117 -40.57 -63.99 38.64
CA SER A 117 -40.76 -65.20 37.83
C SER A 117 -40.24 -66.48 38.51
N GLU A 118 -39.27 -66.37 39.42
CA GLU A 118 -38.69 -67.49 40.18
C GLU A 118 -39.54 -67.89 41.40
N LYS A 119 -40.54 -67.08 41.81
CA LYS A 119 -41.39 -67.40 42.97
C LYS A 119 -42.58 -68.28 42.58
N VAL A 120 -42.68 -69.47 43.19
CA VAL A 120 -43.88 -70.33 43.17
C VAL A 120 -44.42 -70.45 44.60
N PRO A 121 -45.74 -70.23 44.86
CA PRO A 121 -46.83 -70.06 43.89
C PRO A 121 -47.10 -68.60 43.51
N SER A 122 -47.51 -68.39 42.25
CA SER A 122 -48.00 -67.10 41.74
C SER A 122 -49.33 -66.74 42.40
N THR A 123 -49.37 -65.62 43.11
CA THR A 123 -50.58 -65.04 43.71
C THR A 123 -51.06 -63.85 42.89
N ASP A 124 -52.32 -63.43 43.05
CA ASP A 124 -52.83 -62.24 42.36
C ASP A 124 -52.05 -60.96 42.69
N ILE A 125 -51.40 -60.92 43.86
CA ILE A 125 -50.48 -59.85 44.24
C ILE A 125 -49.22 -59.88 43.36
N ILE A 126 -48.63 -61.07 43.15
CA ILE A 126 -47.44 -61.23 42.28
C ILE A 126 -47.77 -60.79 40.85
N LYS A 127 -48.92 -61.18 40.30
CA LYS A 127 -49.34 -60.77 38.95
C LYS A 127 -49.48 -59.25 38.79
N ARG A 128 -50.03 -58.55 39.79
CA ARG A 128 -50.12 -57.08 39.76
C ARG A 128 -48.73 -56.44 39.77
N ILE A 129 -47.84 -56.94 40.63
CA ILE A 129 -46.47 -56.44 40.71
C ILE A 129 -45.70 -56.70 39.40
N GLU A 130 -45.91 -57.85 38.76
CA GLU A 130 -45.34 -58.15 37.44
C GLU A 130 -45.82 -57.16 36.38
N ALA A 131 -47.12 -56.87 36.32
CA ALA A 131 -47.68 -55.89 35.39
C ALA A 131 -47.11 -54.47 35.61
N GLU A 132 -47.01 -54.01 36.87
CA GLU A 132 -46.38 -52.71 37.21
C GLU A 132 -44.89 -52.69 36.82
N THR A 133 -44.18 -53.81 36.97
CA THR A 133 -42.78 -53.92 36.59
C THR A 133 -42.61 -53.87 35.07
N ASP A 134 -43.51 -54.50 34.32
CA ASP A 134 -43.54 -54.44 32.85
C ASP A 134 -43.83 -53.03 32.33
N GLU A 135 -44.76 -52.32 32.96
CA GLU A 135 -45.01 -50.91 32.66
C GLU A 135 -43.77 -50.05 32.92
N THR A 136 -43.09 -50.26 34.06
CA THR A 136 -41.84 -49.56 34.39
C THR A 136 -40.75 -49.83 33.34
N ILE A 137 -40.54 -51.08 32.95
CA ILE A 137 -39.57 -51.46 31.90
C ILE A 137 -39.92 -50.77 30.57
N SER A 138 -41.20 -50.74 30.20
CA SER A 138 -41.64 -50.08 28.97
C SER A 138 -41.38 -48.57 28.97
N LEU A 139 -41.61 -47.90 30.12
CA LEU A 139 -41.36 -46.47 30.26
C LEU A 139 -39.87 -46.15 30.23
N GLU A 140 -39.05 -46.91 30.95
CA GLU A 140 -37.59 -46.73 30.99
C GLU A 140 -36.97 -46.95 29.61
N ASN A 141 -37.38 -48.00 28.87
CA ASN A 141 -36.92 -48.21 27.49
C ASN A 141 -37.25 -47.03 26.58
N LYS A 142 -38.49 -46.50 26.66
CA LYS A 142 -38.92 -45.36 25.86
C LYS A 142 -38.08 -44.11 26.15
N GLU A 143 -37.78 -43.85 27.42
CA GLU A 143 -36.95 -42.71 27.81
C GLU A 143 -35.48 -42.89 27.37
N ILE A 144 -34.93 -44.10 27.49
CA ILE A 144 -33.59 -44.44 26.97
C ILE A 144 -33.51 -44.22 25.46
N ASP A 145 -34.52 -44.65 24.70
CA ASP A 145 -34.58 -44.45 23.25
C ASP A 145 -34.60 -42.96 22.89
N ASN A 146 -35.43 -42.16 23.59
CA ASN A 146 -35.50 -40.71 23.40
C ASN A 146 -34.15 -40.05 23.70
N LEU A 147 -33.55 -40.33 24.86
CA LEU A 147 -32.26 -39.78 25.27
C LEU A 147 -31.14 -40.19 24.32
N THR A 148 -31.19 -41.41 23.80
CA THR A 148 -30.23 -41.90 22.80
C THR A 148 -30.36 -41.13 21.49
N GLN A 149 -31.58 -40.84 21.04
CA GLN A 149 -31.82 -40.04 19.84
C GLN A 149 -31.34 -38.60 20.00
N GLU A 150 -31.67 -37.95 21.13
CA GLU A 150 -31.22 -36.59 21.44
C GLU A 150 -29.68 -36.51 21.55
N SER A 151 -29.06 -37.49 22.21
CA SER A 151 -27.59 -37.58 22.29
C SER A 151 -26.94 -37.68 20.91
N LYS A 152 -27.48 -38.50 20.00
CA LYS A 152 -27.02 -38.57 18.60
C LYS A 152 -27.13 -37.21 17.89
N GLN A 153 -28.21 -36.48 18.10
CA GLN A 153 -28.40 -35.15 17.52
C GLN A 153 -27.38 -34.15 18.04
N LEU A 154 -27.17 -34.08 19.35
CA LEU A 154 -26.17 -33.20 19.96
C LEU A 154 -24.76 -33.55 19.49
N HIS A 155 -24.43 -34.84 19.39
CA HIS A 155 -23.13 -35.27 18.87
C HIS A 155 -22.93 -34.87 17.40
N GLY A 156 -23.99 -34.94 16.58
CA GLY A 156 -23.99 -34.39 15.22
C GLY A 156 -23.69 -32.90 15.20
N GLN A 157 -24.34 -32.10 16.05
CA GLN A 157 -24.08 -30.66 16.17
C GLN A 157 -22.65 -30.36 16.61
N VAL A 158 -22.10 -31.12 17.56
CA VAL A 158 -20.69 -30.99 18.00
C VAL A 158 -19.76 -31.19 16.81
N ASN A 159 -19.94 -32.26 16.04
CA ASN A 159 -19.12 -32.54 14.87
C ASN A 159 -19.23 -31.45 13.81
N ASP A 160 -20.43 -30.94 13.55
CA ASP A 160 -20.66 -29.84 12.61
C ASP A 160 -19.94 -28.56 13.05
N PHE A 161 -20.04 -28.18 14.33
CA PHE A 161 -19.34 -26.99 14.84
C PHE A 161 -17.83 -27.17 14.84
N GLN A 162 -17.32 -28.35 15.19
CA GLN A 162 -15.89 -28.65 15.09
C GLN A 162 -15.37 -28.55 13.66
N ASN A 163 -16.13 -29.05 12.68
CA ASN A 163 -15.76 -28.95 11.26
C ASN A 163 -15.76 -27.50 10.78
N LYS A 164 -16.77 -26.69 11.16
CA LYS A 164 -16.82 -25.25 10.84
C LYS A 164 -15.69 -24.46 11.51
N LEU A 165 -15.30 -24.83 12.73
CA LEU A 165 -14.15 -24.20 13.40
C LEU A 165 -12.83 -24.53 12.70
N LYS A 166 -12.65 -25.78 12.24
CA LYS A 166 -11.48 -26.17 11.45
C LYS A 166 -11.41 -25.40 10.13
N SER A 167 -12.53 -25.30 9.40
CA SER A 167 -12.54 -24.52 8.15
C SER A 167 -12.30 -23.04 8.41
N GLY A 168 -12.94 -22.45 9.43
CA GLY A 168 -12.72 -21.05 9.80
C GLY A 168 -11.26 -20.75 10.20
N ALA A 169 -10.57 -21.68 10.86
CA ALA A 169 -9.15 -21.55 11.16
C ALA A 169 -8.28 -21.51 9.88
N VAL A 170 -8.62 -22.32 8.88
CA VAL A 170 -7.95 -22.30 7.57
C VAL A 170 -8.21 -20.98 6.86
N ASP A 171 -9.47 -20.51 6.84
CA ASP A 171 -9.84 -19.24 6.23
C ASP A 171 -9.10 -18.06 6.89
N LEU A 172 -8.96 -18.07 8.22
CA LEU A 172 -8.22 -17.07 8.97
C LEU A 172 -6.73 -17.04 8.58
N GLU A 173 -6.09 -18.21 8.43
CA GLU A 173 -4.71 -18.29 8.01
C GLU A 173 -4.52 -17.81 6.56
N GLN A 174 -5.43 -18.17 5.65
CA GLN A 174 -5.41 -17.65 4.28
C GLN A 174 -5.56 -16.12 4.25
N GLN A 175 -6.46 -15.57 5.07
CA GLN A 175 -6.67 -14.14 5.20
C GLN A 175 -5.41 -13.41 5.70
N ARG A 176 -4.72 -13.97 6.70
CA ARG A 176 -3.44 -13.45 7.19
C ARG A 176 -2.34 -13.46 6.14
N LEU A 177 -2.31 -14.48 5.28
CA LEU A 177 -1.36 -14.53 4.16
C LEU A 177 -1.61 -13.40 3.15
N LYS A 178 -2.88 -13.13 2.78
CA LYS A 178 -3.23 -11.99 1.91
C LYS A 178 -2.78 -10.66 2.52
N ILE A 179 -3.10 -10.43 3.80
CA ILE A 179 -2.69 -9.23 4.54
C ILE A 179 -1.16 -9.08 4.54
N SER A 180 -0.42 -10.18 4.75
CA SER A 180 1.04 -10.19 4.74
C SER A 180 1.63 -9.81 3.37
N ILE A 181 1.03 -10.31 2.29
CA ILE A 181 1.42 -9.97 0.91
C ILE A 181 1.18 -8.47 0.66
N ILE A 182 -0.01 -7.96 0.96
CA ILE A 182 -0.35 -6.55 0.76
C ILE A 182 0.58 -5.63 1.55
N LYS A 183 0.90 -5.99 2.81
CA LYS A 183 1.87 -5.24 3.62
C LYS A 183 3.27 -5.20 2.99
N ARG A 184 3.69 -6.28 2.31
CA ARG A 184 4.96 -6.29 1.57
C ARG A 184 4.90 -5.36 0.37
N ASP A 185 3.80 -5.38 -0.38
CA ASP A 185 3.63 -4.55 -1.57
C ASP A 185 3.58 -3.05 -1.22
N ILE A 186 2.91 -2.69 -0.12
CA ILE A 186 2.93 -1.33 0.43
C ILE A 186 4.37 -0.88 0.69
N ARG A 187 5.17 -1.68 1.42
CA ARG A 187 6.58 -1.33 1.71
C ARG A 187 7.40 -1.16 0.44
N LEU A 188 7.20 -2.04 -0.55
CA LEU A 188 7.92 -1.93 -1.83
C LEU A 188 7.53 -0.64 -2.56
N CYS A 189 6.25 -0.29 -2.56
CA CYS A 189 5.75 0.94 -3.18
C CYS A 189 6.25 2.20 -2.44
N GLU A 190 6.28 2.20 -1.10
CA GLU A 190 6.88 3.26 -0.28
C GLU A 190 8.38 3.48 -0.58
N LEU A 191 9.14 2.40 -0.78
CA LEU A 191 10.54 2.46 -1.18
C LEU A 191 10.71 3.11 -2.57
N LYS A 192 9.90 2.68 -3.55
CA LYS A 192 9.91 3.28 -4.89
C LYS A 192 9.53 4.76 -4.86
N LEU A 193 8.54 5.13 -4.05
CA LEU A 193 8.11 6.52 -3.88
C LEU A 193 9.22 7.38 -3.27
N THR A 194 9.92 6.84 -2.27
CA THR A 194 11.07 7.52 -1.65
C THR A 194 12.19 7.75 -2.65
N GLN A 195 12.49 6.73 -3.48
CA GLN A 195 13.48 6.86 -4.55
C GLN A 195 13.06 7.92 -5.58
N ALA A 196 11.82 7.88 -6.05
CA ALA A 196 11.32 8.84 -7.02
C ALA A 196 11.36 10.29 -6.48
N LYS A 197 11.07 10.51 -5.19
CA LYS A 197 11.22 11.82 -4.53
C LYS A 197 12.67 12.27 -4.45
N SER A 198 13.60 11.36 -4.21
CA SER A 198 15.05 11.65 -4.26
C SER A 198 15.48 12.04 -5.68
N ASP A 199 14.98 11.35 -6.70
CA ASP A 199 15.26 11.65 -8.10
C ASP A 199 14.68 13.00 -8.53
N GLU A 200 13.48 13.36 -8.04
CA GLU A 200 12.88 14.67 -8.26
C GLU A 200 13.79 15.77 -7.69
N GLN A 201 14.26 15.59 -6.45
CA GLN A 201 15.15 16.55 -5.79
C GLN A 201 16.50 16.70 -6.52
N SER A 202 17.04 15.60 -7.05
CA SER A 202 18.23 15.60 -7.89
C SER A 202 17.99 16.41 -9.18
N CYS A 203 16.87 16.18 -9.87
CA CYS A 203 16.50 16.94 -11.07
C CYS A 203 16.32 18.44 -10.76
N LEU A 204 15.68 18.79 -9.65
CA LEU A 204 15.52 20.19 -9.23
C LEU A 204 16.87 20.87 -8.96
N SER A 205 17.81 20.15 -8.36
CA SER A 205 19.17 20.65 -8.10
C SER A 205 19.94 20.89 -9.41
N GLN A 206 19.84 19.95 -10.35
CA GLN A 206 20.42 20.10 -11.70
C GLN A 206 19.80 21.28 -12.45
N LEU A 207 18.47 21.42 -12.40
CA LEU A 207 17.74 22.50 -13.06
C LEU A 207 18.19 23.86 -12.55
N LYS A 208 18.39 23.99 -11.23
CA LYS A 208 18.92 25.21 -10.62
C LYS A 208 20.32 25.55 -11.15
N SER A 209 21.23 24.58 -11.16
CA SER A 209 22.60 24.78 -11.68
C SER A 209 22.61 25.17 -13.16
N VAL A 210 21.82 24.50 -14.01
CA VAL A 210 21.72 24.85 -15.44
C VAL A 210 21.12 26.24 -15.64
N THR A 211 20.15 26.63 -14.81
CA THR A 211 19.56 27.98 -14.85
C THR A 211 20.60 29.05 -14.52
N GLU A 212 21.44 28.83 -13.50
CA GLU A 212 22.53 29.74 -13.13
C GLU A 212 23.58 29.87 -14.25
N MET A 213 23.97 28.75 -14.89
CA MET A 213 24.90 28.77 -16.03
C MET A 213 24.31 29.51 -17.24
N LEU A 214 23.03 29.28 -17.55
CA LEU A 214 22.33 29.94 -18.65
C LEU A 214 22.25 31.45 -18.43
N GLU A 215 21.94 31.88 -17.21
CA GLU A 215 21.85 33.30 -16.87
C GLU A 215 23.22 33.99 -16.92
N THR A 216 24.27 33.31 -16.43
CA THR A 216 25.65 33.81 -16.53
C THR A 216 26.07 33.99 -18.00
N ALA A 217 25.80 33.02 -18.86
CA ALA A 217 26.12 33.11 -20.28
C ALA A 217 25.34 34.24 -20.99
N ARG A 218 24.07 34.46 -20.60
CA ARG A 218 23.26 35.59 -21.09
C ARG A 218 23.84 36.94 -20.66
N GLN A 219 24.25 37.07 -19.41
CA GLN A 219 24.87 38.30 -18.89
C GLN A 219 26.20 38.59 -19.61
N ASN A 220 27.08 37.59 -19.73
CA ASN A 220 28.35 37.72 -20.46
C ASN A 220 28.12 38.17 -21.92
N ARG A 221 27.16 37.56 -22.61
CA ARG A 221 26.78 37.95 -23.96
C ARG A 221 26.31 39.41 -24.03
N GLU A 222 25.48 39.84 -23.10
CA GLU A 222 24.95 41.21 -23.07
C GLU A 222 26.06 42.24 -22.83
N GLU A 223 26.99 41.95 -21.91
CA GLU A 223 28.16 42.79 -21.66
C GLU A 223 29.06 42.91 -22.90
N LEU A 224 29.29 41.81 -23.62
CA LEU A 224 30.06 41.80 -24.87
C LEU A 224 29.38 42.64 -25.96
N LEU A 225 28.05 42.59 -26.06
CA LEU A 225 27.30 43.42 -27.01
C LEU A 225 27.39 44.91 -26.65
N LYS A 226 27.22 45.27 -25.37
CA LYS A 226 27.42 46.65 -24.89
C LYS A 226 28.82 47.17 -25.18
N TRP A 227 29.85 46.33 -25.01
CA TRP A 227 31.23 46.67 -25.35
C TRP A 227 31.45 46.84 -26.86
N LYS A 228 30.83 45.97 -27.68
CA LYS A 228 30.84 46.07 -29.15
C LYS A 228 30.21 47.38 -29.64
N GLU A 229 29.10 47.79 -29.04
CA GLU A 229 28.43 49.06 -29.37
C GLU A 229 29.28 50.27 -28.95
N SER A 230 29.85 50.24 -27.75
CA SER A 230 30.70 51.32 -27.22
C SER A 230 31.99 51.52 -28.04
N THR A 231 32.60 50.43 -28.53
CA THR A 231 33.78 50.50 -29.41
C THR A 231 33.42 51.02 -30.82
N PHE A 232 32.17 50.85 -31.25
CA PHE A 232 31.63 51.43 -32.48
C PHE A 232 31.35 52.93 -32.35
N ASP A 233 30.93 53.43 -31.17
CA ASP A 233 30.61 54.84 -30.94
C ASP A 233 31.82 55.79 -30.89
N LEU A 234 33.04 55.27 -30.77
CA LEU A 234 34.28 56.04 -31.02
C LEU A 234 34.38 56.59 -32.45
N ARG A 235 33.54 56.09 -33.38
CA ARG A 235 33.35 56.63 -34.73
C ARG A 235 32.69 58.02 -34.70
N THR A 236 31.83 58.27 -33.72
CA THR A 236 31.13 59.55 -33.46
C THR A 236 32.09 60.57 -32.84
N PHE A 237 33.06 60.10 -32.04
CA PHE A 237 34.11 60.94 -31.44
C PHE A 237 35.12 61.46 -32.50
N TYR A 238 35.57 60.60 -33.42
CA TYR A 238 36.51 61.01 -34.48
C TYR A 238 35.86 61.73 -35.66
N SER A 239 34.61 61.43 -36.02
CA SER A 239 33.89 62.21 -37.06
C SER A 239 33.61 63.65 -36.63
N LYS A 240 33.40 63.90 -35.32
CA LYS A 240 33.38 65.27 -34.75
C LYS A 240 34.80 65.87 -34.62
N GLY A 241 35.82 65.06 -34.38
CA GLY A 241 37.24 65.49 -34.34
C GLY A 241 37.79 66.01 -35.68
N VAL A 242 37.30 65.49 -36.82
CA VAL A 242 37.62 66.04 -38.15
C VAL A 242 37.02 67.45 -38.34
N GLY A 243 35.90 67.76 -37.67
CA GLY A 243 35.35 69.11 -37.61
C GLY A 243 36.27 70.09 -36.89
N ILE A 244 36.89 69.67 -35.78
CA ILE A 244 37.84 70.50 -35.00
C ILE A 244 39.14 70.72 -35.77
N ALA A 245 39.64 69.72 -36.49
CA ALA A 245 40.82 69.87 -37.34
C ALA A 245 40.59 70.83 -38.52
N LYS A 246 39.36 70.96 -39.03
CA LYS A 246 38.99 71.91 -40.08
C LYS A 246 38.83 73.34 -39.55
N VAL A 247 38.35 73.50 -38.31
CA VAL A 247 38.27 74.80 -37.63
C VAL A 247 39.66 75.31 -37.24
N LEU A 248 40.55 74.45 -36.76
CA LEU A 248 41.93 74.84 -36.41
C LEU A 248 42.78 75.16 -37.65
N ARG A 249 42.55 74.50 -38.79
CA ARG A 249 43.26 74.85 -40.05
C ARG A 249 42.87 76.24 -40.58
N ASN A 250 41.63 76.66 -40.41
CA ASN A 250 41.15 77.99 -40.82
C ASN A 250 41.50 79.11 -39.83
N HIS A 251 41.94 78.79 -38.61
CA HIS A 251 42.39 79.78 -37.62
C HIS A 251 43.91 79.99 -37.58
N PHE A 252 44.68 79.16 -38.28
CA PHE A 252 46.14 79.25 -38.36
C PHE A 252 46.67 79.41 -39.80
N SER A 253 45.84 79.92 -40.72
CA SER A 253 46.24 80.44 -42.04
C SER A 253 46.09 81.95 -42.05
#